data_AF-A0A6G3TEX3-F1
#
_entry.id   AF-A0A6G3TEX3-F1
#
_cell.length_a   1.000
_cell.length_b   1.000
_cell.length_c   1.000
_cell.angle_alpha   90.00
_cell.angle_beta   90.00
_cell.angle_gamma   90.00
#
_symmetry.space_group_name_H-M   'P 1'
#
loop_
_entity.id
_entity.type
_entity.pdbx_description
1 polymer ?
#
loop_
_entity_poly.entity_id
_entity_poly.type
_entity_poly.pdbx_seq_one_letter_code
_entity_poly.pdbx_strand_id
1 'polypeptide(L)'
;MSVLKRGAGALLASLLLAALPFTAEAAGTTAPVPGPPAASAGATAATEGVSLTGDRAGSLATARPAERTPAKQPAGVARASWYYHITASCRGYENAIVAGADYWGGGVRTASSGTPVSCTNGYVAGCGISNAVGCNWNYGGRIALSTMVRDFALLSAHEFGHNWYDHSAVGCASWNSAYDVMKTQMC
;
A
#
# COMPACT_ATOMS: atom_id res chain seq x y z
N MET A 1 -36.73 -46.13 -26.06
CA MET A 1 -37.79 -45.33 -26.72
C MET A 1 -37.51 -43.87 -26.36
N SER A 2 -36.69 -43.15 -27.13
CA SER A 2 -37.08 -42.27 -28.27
C SER A 2 -37.88 -41.05 -27.74
N VAL A 3 -37.54 -39.76 -27.93
CA VAL A 3 -36.76 -39.04 -28.97
C VAL A 3 -36.26 -37.68 -28.42
N LEU A 4 -35.09 -37.25 -28.90
CA LEU A 4 -34.51 -35.89 -28.86
C LEU A 4 -35.50 -34.74 -29.15
N LYS A 5 -35.23 -33.56 -28.59
CA LYS A 5 -35.41 -32.30 -29.31
C LYS A 5 -34.22 -31.35 -29.08
N ARG A 6 -33.37 -31.27 -30.12
CA ARG A 6 -32.33 -30.27 -30.31
C ARG A 6 -33.01 -29.01 -30.84
N GLY A 7 -32.81 -27.88 -30.16
CA GLY A 7 -33.13 -26.56 -30.69
C GLY A 7 -31.84 -25.89 -31.16
N ALA A 8 -31.67 -25.78 -32.48
CA ALA A 8 -30.61 -25.04 -33.14
C ALA A 8 -31.11 -23.62 -33.48
N GLY A 9 -30.22 -22.63 -33.41
CA GLY A 9 -30.45 -21.26 -33.89
C GLY A 9 -29.57 -20.28 -33.10
N ALA A 10 -28.79 -19.37 -33.69
CA ALA A 10 -28.47 -19.08 -35.07
C ALA A 10 -27.08 -18.42 -35.06
N LEU A 11 -26.24 -18.75 -36.05
CA LEU A 11 -25.01 -18.05 -36.38
C LEU A 11 -25.35 -16.74 -37.10
N LEU A 12 -24.75 -15.63 -36.67
CA LEU A 12 -24.46 -14.41 -37.44
C LEU A 12 -23.40 -13.65 -36.61
N ALA A 13 -22.10 -13.84 -36.85
CA ALA A 13 -21.29 -13.24 -37.90
C ALA A 13 -21.11 -11.71 -37.76
N SER A 14 -19.92 -11.36 -37.27
CA SER A 14 -19.08 -10.23 -37.71
C SER A 14 -19.59 -8.79 -37.56
N LEU A 15 -19.04 -8.09 -36.55
CA LEU A 15 -18.65 -6.69 -36.71
C LEU A 15 -17.18 -6.52 -36.30
N LEU A 16 -16.33 -6.39 -37.31
CA LEU A 16 -15.01 -5.77 -37.17
C LEU A 16 -15.22 -4.28 -36.88
N LEU A 17 -14.83 -3.82 -35.69
CA LEU A 17 -14.57 -2.40 -35.45
C LEU A 17 -13.06 -2.18 -35.33
N ALA A 18 -12.55 -1.58 -36.40
CA ALA A 18 -11.29 -0.86 -36.60
C ALA A 18 -10.27 -0.85 -35.44
N ALA A 19 -9.13 -1.48 -35.70
CA ALA A 19 -7.86 -1.15 -35.04
C ALA A 19 -7.45 0.27 -35.43
N LEU A 20 -7.40 1.18 -34.46
CA LEU A 20 -6.75 2.48 -34.60
C LEU A 20 -5.26 2.30 -34.25
N PRO A 21 -4.32 2.58 -35.18
CA PRO A 21 -2.92 2.71 -34.80
C PRO A 21 -2.75 4.03 -34.05
N PHE A 22 -2.53 3.98 -32.74
CA PHE A 22 -1.91 5.09 -32.04
C PHE A 22 -0.47 5.20 -32.55
N THR A 23 -0.21 6.15 -33.44
CA THR A 23 1.13 6.56 -33.81
C THR A 23 1.76 7.24 -32.60
N ALA A 24 2.71 6.56 -31.96
CA ALA A 24 3.58 7.15 -30.95
C ALA A 24 4.49 8.20 -31.62
N GLU A 25 4.31 9.46 -31.24
CA GLU A 25 5.25 10.53 -31.58
C GLU A 25 6.42 10.43 -30.61
N ALA A 26 7.57 9.97 -31.11
CA ALA A 26 8.83 9.94 -30.40
C ALA A 26 9.49 11.33 -30.53
N ALA A 27 9.05 12.27 -29.71
CA ALA A 27 9.75 13.54 -29.52
C ALA A 27 11.03 13.26 -28.71
N GLY A 28 12.10 12.92 -29.42
CA GLY A 28 13.46 12.90 -28.90
C GLY A 28 13.87 14.30 -28.46
N THR A 29 13.73 14.59 -27.16
CA THR A 29 14.44 15.68 -26.51
C THR A 29 15.44 15.07 -25.55
N THR A 30 16.68 14.96 -26.02
CA THR A 30 17.87 14.75 -25.18
C THR A 30 18.04 15.95 -24.25
N ALA A 31 17.46 15.85 -23.05
CA ALA A 31 17.84 16.69 -21.92
C ALA A 31 19.01 16.02 -21.18
N PRO A 32 20.11 16.74 -20.87
CA PRO A 32 21.21 16.18 -20.10
C PRO A 32 20.74 15.79 -18.69
N VAL A 33 21.01 14.56 -18.30
CA VAL A 33 20.87 14.07 -16.92
C VAL A 33 21.88 14.83 -16.04
N PRO A 34 21.45 15.59 -15.02
CA PRO A 34 22.34 15.98 -13.95
C PRO A 34 22.65 14.72 -13.13
N GLY A 35 23.91 14.25 -13.22
CA GLY A 35 24.38 13.17 -12.37
C GLY A 35 24.24 13.53 -10.88
N PRO A 36 24.08 12.54 -10.00
CA PRO A 36 24.02 12.78 -8.56
C PRO A 36 25.35 13.40 -8.09
N PRO A 37 25.32 14.40 -7.18
CA PRO A 37 26.56 14.92 -6.60
C PRO A 37 27.25 13.79 -5.83
N ALA A 38 28.54 13.60 -6.17
CA ALA A 38 29.42 12.68 -5.49
C ALA A 38 29.51 13.02 -3.99
N ALA A 39 29.39 11.99 -3.16
CA ALA A 39 29.61 12.09 -1.72
C ALA A 39 31.08 12.43 -1.45
N SER A 40 31.35 13.65 -0.99
CA SER A 40 32.64 14.00 -0.41
C SER A 40 32.74 13.40 0.99
N ALA A 41 33.56 12.36 1.11
CA ALA A 41 34.13 11.94 2.38
C ALA A 41 35.03 13.05 2.93
N GLY A 42 34.76 13.50 4.15
CA GLY A 42 35.58 14.44 4.90
C GLY A 42 35.46 14.15 6.38
N ALA A 43 36.31 13.26 6.88
CA ALA A 43 36.55 13.09 8.30
C ALA A 43 37.71 14.00 8.70
N THR A 44 37.53 14.83 9.74
CA THR A 44 38.60 15.25 10.66
C THR A 44 38.02 15.75 11.99
N ALA A 45 38.39 15.02 13.04
CA ALA A 45 38.86 15.43 14.37
C ALA A 45 38.12 16.51 15.20
N ALA A 46 37.60 16.00 16.33
CA ALA A 46 37.69 16.51 17.71
C ALA A 46 38.39 17.84 18.01
N THR A 47 37.71 18.64 18.85
CA THR A 47 38.32 19.42 19.93
C THR A 47 37.40 19.44 21.15
N GLU A 48 37.95 19.06 22.29
CA GLU A 48 37.36 19.06 23.63
C GLU A 48 37.39 20.46 24.29
N GLY A 49 36.57 20.62 25.34
CA GLY A 49 36.68 21.65 26.39
C GLY A 49 35.37 22.45 26.55
N VAL A 50 34.76 22.64 27.72
CA VAL A 50 35.14 22.45 29.13
C VAL A 50 33.85 22.33 29.95
N SER A 51 33.90 21.52 31.02
CA SER A 51 32.85 21.30 32.01
C SER A 51 32.51 22.53 32.87
N LEU A 52 31.23 22.65 33.26
CA LEU A 52 30.84 23.26 34.53
C LEU A 52 29.81 22.38 35.24
N THR A 53 30.16 22.06 36.48
CA THR A 53 29.53 21.19 37.46
C THR A 53 28.21 21.76 37.99
N GLY A 54 27.25 20.87 38.27
CA GLY A 54 26.03 21.15 39.04
C GLY A 54 25.29 19.85 39.38
N ASP A 55 25.42 19.40 40.62
CA ASP A 55 24.94 18.11 41.12
C ASP A 55 23.43 18.03 41.41
N ARG A 56 22.89 16.80 41.20
CA ARG A 56 21.71 16.12 41.82
C ARG A 56 20.29 16.67 41.61
N ALA A 57 19.46 15.90 40.89
CA ALA A 57 18.44 14.98 41.44
C ALA A 57 17.61 14.35 40.30
N GLY A 58 17.13 13.11 40.51
CA GLY A 58 16.75 12.17 39.45
C GLY A 58 15.49 12.49 38.63
N SER A 59 15.45 11.92 37.42
CA SER A 59 14.24 11.24 36.92
C SER A 59 14.61 10.35 35.74
N LEU A 60 14.02 9.16 35.72
CA LEU A 60 14.25 8.10 34.76
C LEU A 60 14.02 8.59 33.32
N ALA A 61 15.09 8.67 32.52
CA ALA A 61 15.00 8.86 31.09
C ALA A 61 14.27 7.64 30.49
N THR A 62 12.98 7.81 30.20
CA THR A 62 12.23 6.84 29.39
C THR A 62 12.84 6.88 28.00
N ALA A 63 13.63 5.86 27.66
CA ALA A 63 14.20 5.71 26.33
C ALA A 63 13.04 5.66 25.31
N ARG A 64 12.99 6.66 24.43
CA ARG A 64 12.11 6.66 23.26
C ARG A 64 12.42 5.41 22.44
N PRO A 65 11.45 4.53 22.14
CA PRO A 65 11.69 3.44 21.21
C PRO A 65 12.12 4.03 19.87
N ALA A 66 13.27 3.60 19.36
CA ALA A 66 13.73 4.00 18.04
C ALA A 66 12.67 3.61 17.01
N GLU A 67 12.20 4.61 16.28
CA GLU A 67 11.33 4.46 15.12
C GLU A 67 12.06 3.60 14.10
N ARG A 68 11.64 2.34 13.95
CA ARG A 68 12.17 1.45 12.91
C ARG A 68 11.53 1.87 11.59
N THR A 69 12.19 2.77 10.87
CA THR A 69 11.94 2.92 9.43
C THR A 69 12.32 1.59 8.77
N PRO A 70 11.42 0.93 8.02
CA PRO A 70 11.80 -0.26 7.26
C PRO A 70 12.88 0.14 6.25
N ALA A 71 14.08 -0.43 6.40
CA ALA A 71 15.14 -0.24 5.44
C ALA A 71 14.71 -0.85 4.10
N LYS A 72 14.78 -0.06 3.03
CA LYS A 72 14.52 -0.52 1.65
C LYS A 72 15.57 -1.60 1.30
N GLN A 73 15.19 -2.87 1.37
CA GLN A 73 16.11 -3.98 1.09
C GLN A 73 16.53 -3.99 -0.39
N PRO A 74 17.80 -4.33 -0.70
CA PRO A 74 18.27 -4.47 -2.07
C PRO A 74 17.61 -5.68 -2.77
N ALA A 75 17.44 -5.56 -4.09
CA ALA A 75 16.76 -6.54 -4.94
C ALA A 75 17.57 -7.83 -5.17
N GLY A 76 17.73 -8.64 -4.13
CA GLY A 76 17.98 -10.08 -4.23
C GLY A 76 16.72 -10.78 -3.75
N VAL A 77 16.24 -11.80 -4.49
CA VAL A 77 14.93 -12.50 -4.33
C VAL A 77 14.33 -12.29 -2.94
N ALA A 78 13.55 -11.21 -2.80
CA ALA A 78 13.09 -10.77 -1.50
C ALA A 78 12.16 -11.85 -0.95
N ARG A 79 12.58 -12.49 0.14
CA ARG A 79 11.74 -13.46 0.84
C ARG A 79 10.49 -12.72 1.31
N ALA A 80 9.31 -13.24 0.95
CA ALA A 80 8.05 -12.67 1.38
C ALA A 80 8.04 -12.49 2.91
N SER A 81 7.79 -11.27 3.37
CA SER A 81 7.68 -10.94 4.79
C SER A 81 6.27 -11.17 5.32
N TRP A 82 5.27 -11.18 4.43
CA TRP A 82 3.86 -11.42 4.75
C TRP A 82 3.08 -11.80 3.49
N TYR A 83 1.91 -12.41 3.68
CA TYR A 83 1.07 -12.91 2.59
C TYR A 83 -0.36 -12.42 2.75
N TYR A 84 -1.02 -12.20 1.61
CA TYR A 84 -2.44 -11.83 1.55
C TYR A 84 -3.09 -12.50 0.34
N HIS A 85 -4.41 -12.56 0.32
CA HIS A 85 -5.16 -12.94 -0.87
C HIS A 85 -6.37 -12.05 -1.05
N ILE A 86 -6.68 -11.77 -2.30
CA ILE A 86 -7.79 -10.92 -2.67
C ILE A 86 -9.00 -11.81 -2.95
N THR A 87 -10.05 -11.64 -2.16
CA THR A 87 -11.29 -12.41 -2.33
C THR A 87 -12.07 -11.93 -3.54
N ALA A 88 -13.01 -12.76 -4.01
CA ALA A 88 -13.80 -12.47 -5.20
C ALA A 88 -14.67 -11.20 -5.11
N SER A 89 -14.95 -10.70 -3.89
CA SER A 89 -15.73 -9.47 -3.72
C SER A 89 -15.00 -8.21 -4.18
N CYS A 90 -13.67 -8.28 -4.35
CA CYS A 90 -12.84 -7.17 -4.83
C CYS A 90 -12.62 -7.15 -6.34
N ARG A 91 -13.47 -7.84 -7.12
CA ARG A 91 -13.32 -7.90 -8.58
C ARG A 91 -13.27 -6.51 -9.20
N GLY A 92 -12.20 -6.21 -9.93
CA GLY A 92 -11.96 -4.92 -10.58
C GLY A 92 -11.09 -3.95 -9.76
N TYR A 93 -10.78 -4.29 -8.51
CA TYR A 93 -9.95 -3.47 -7.60
C TYR A 93 -8.59 -4.10 -7.30
N GLU A 94 -8.27 -5.25 -7.90
CA GLU A 94 -7.09 -6.04 -7.56
C GLU A 94 -5.79 -5.25 -7.69
N ASN A 95 -5.66 -4.45 -8.77
CA ASN A 95 -4.46 -3.66 -9.01
C ASN A 95 -4.26 -2.57 -7.96
N ALA A 96 -5.34 -1.95 -7.49
CA ALA A 96 -5.28 -0.93 -6.44
C ALA A 96 -4.90 -1.56 -5.09
N ILE A 97 -5.39 -2.76 -4.79
CA ILE A 97 -5.02 -3.51 -3.58
C ILE A 97 -3.55 -3.89 -3.61
N VAL A 98 -3.08 -4.39 -4.77
CA VAL A 98 -1.66 -4.74 -4.97
C VAL A 98 -0.79 -3.48 -4.80
N ALA A 99 -1.16 -2.35 -5.40
CA ALA A 99 -0.43 -1.09 -5.22
C ALA A 99 -0.36 -0.65 -3.74
N GLY A 100 -1.47 -0.81 -3.00
CA GLY A 100 -1.48 -0.52 -1.57
C GLY A 100 -0.59 -1.45 -0.74
N ALA A 101 -0.53 -2.74 -1.07
CA ALA A 101 0.39 -3.69 -0.44
C ALA A 101 1.85 -3.39 -0.77
N ASP A 102 2.13 -3.07 -2.04
CA ASP A 102 3.48 -2.80 -2.55
C ASP A 102 4.12 -1.56 -1.90
N TYR A 103 3.31 -0.59 -1.48
CA TYR A 103 3.77 0.59 -0.74
C TYR A 103 4.60 0.22 0.50
N TRP A 104 4.18 -0.81 1.24
CA TRP A 104 4.88 -1.29 2.45
C TRP A 104 6.00 -2.29 2.14
N GLY A 105 6.01 -2.85 0.94
CA GLY A 105 6.99 -3.82 0.48
C GLY A 105 6.86 -5.21 1.14
N GLY A 106 7.48 -6.21 0.49
CA GLY A 106 7.61 -7.58 1.01
C GLY A 106 6.30 -8.38 1.14
N GLY A 107 5.16 -7.80 0.75
CA GLY A 107 3.88 -8.48 0.66
C GLY A 107 3.78 -9.32 -0.61
N VAL A 108 3.28 -10.55 -0.47
CA VAL A 108 3.03 -11.43 -1.61
C VAL A 108 1.57 -11.82 -1.67
N ARG A 109 0.93 -11.50 -2.80
CA ARG A 109 -0.41 -11.99 -3.11
C ARG A 109 -0.36 -13.48 -3.40
N THR A 110 -1.22 -14.23 -2.74
CA THR A 110 -1.44 -15.65 -3.00
C THR A 110 -2.84 -15.88 -3.54
N ALA A 111 -3.12 -17.10 -3.99
CA ALA A 111 -4.45 -17.47 -4.47
C ALA A 111 -5.49 -17.56 -3.33
N SER A 112 -5.09 -18.00 -2.13
CA SER A 112 -6.04 -18.34 -1.07
C SER A 112 -5.48 -18.40 0.35
N SER A 113 -4.26 -17.91 0.61
CA SER A 113 -3.62 -17.95 1.93
C SER A 113 -3.16 -16.56 2.41
N GLY A 114 -2.85 -16.44 3.69
CA GLY A 114 -2.54 -15.16 4.34
C GLY A 114 -3.79 -14.32 4.62
N THR A 115 -3.59 -13.01 4.83
CA THR A 115 -4.67 -12.06 5.14
C THR A 115 -5.73 -12.02 4.04
N PRO A 116 -6.99 -12.37 4.31
CA PRO A 116 -8.07 -12.21 3.35
C PRO A 116 -8.42 -10.72 3.20
N VAL A 117 -8.39 -10.22 1.97
CA VAL A 117 -8.84 -8.87 1.60
C VAL A 117 -10.19 -8.96 0.92
N SER A 118 -11.19 -8.32 1.50
CA SER A 118 -12.57 -8.30 1.01
C SER A 118 -13.02 -6.89 0.70
N CYS A 119 -13.95 -6.75 -0.23
CA CYS A 119 -14.50 -5.46 -0.63
C CYS A 119 -16.01 -5.41 -0.44
N THR A 120 -16.52 -4.22 -0.13
CA THR A 120 -17.94 -3.94 0.04
C THR A 120 -18.29 -2.58 -0.56
N ASN A 121 -19.53 -2.43 -1.05
CA ASN A 121 -20.03 -1.17 -1.58
C ASN A 121 -20.82 -0.39 -0.52
N GLY A 122 -20.16 -0.11 0.61
CA GLY A 122 -20.78 0.50 1.78
C GLY A 122 -19.78 0.68 2.91
N TYR A 123 -20.25 1.11 4.08
CA TYR A 123 -19.42 1.15 5.27
C TYR A 123 -19.10 -0.26 5.78
N VAL A 124 -17.91 -0.42 6.35
CA VAL A 124 -17.43 -1.67 6.93
C VAL A 124 -17.99 -1.82 8.34
N ALA A 125 -18.89 -2.78 8.51
CA ALA A 125 -19.48 -3.08 9.81
C ALA A 125 -18.48 -3.75 10.77
N GLY A 126 -18.64 -3.52 12.08
CA GLY A 126 -17.83 -4.17 13.11
C GLY A 126 -16.37 -3.68 13.19
N CYS A 127 -16.11 -2.46 12.72
CA CYS A 127 -14.79 -1.81 12.81
C CYS A 127 -14.67 -0.84 14.01
N GLY A 128 -15.56 -0.93 15.00
CA GLY A 128 -15.56 -0.03 16.16
C GLY A 128 -16.11 1.38 15.91
N ILE A 129 -16.28 1.78 14.65
CA ILE A 129 -16.98 3.02 14.24
C ILE A 129 -18.07 2.72 13.20
N SER A 130 -19.06 3.59 13.07
CA SER A 130 -20.24 3.38 12.22
C SER A 130 -20.03 3.70 10.73
N ASN A 131 -19.04 4.53 10.41
CA ASN A 131 -18.76 5.02 9.06
C ASN A 131 -17.36 4.61 8.56
N ALA A 132 -16.84 3.48 9.04
CA ALA A 132 -15.56 2.96 8.58
C ALA A 132 -15.60 2.66 7.08
N VAL A 133 -14.62 3.17 6.34
CA VAL A 133 -14.44 2.87 4.92
C VAL A 133 -13.38 1.80 4.68
N GLY A 134 -12.63 1.43 5.70
CA GLY A 134 -11.76 0.27 5.70
C GLY A 134 -11.64 -0.27 7.12
N CYS A 135 -11.18 -1.50 7.22
CA CYS A 135 -10.84 -2.07 8.51
C CYS A 135 -9.83 -3.20 8.36
N ASN A 136 -8.81 -3.18 9.21
CA ASN A 136 -7.91 -4.28 9.44
C ASN A 136 -8.11 -4.83 10.85
N TRP A 137 -8.51 -6.10 10.95
CA TRP A 137 -8.70 -6.76 12.24
C TRP A 137 -7.47 -7.59 12.59
N ASN A 138 -7.02 -7.48 13.85
CA ASN A 138 -5.95 -8.30 14.42
C ASN A 138 -4.65 -8.23 13.62
N TYR A 139 -4.24 -7.04 13.18
CA TYR A 139 -2.96 -6.81 12.50
C TYR A 139 -2.75 -7.72 11.27
N GLY A 140 -3.79 -7.87 10.44
CA GLY A 140 -3.77 -8.70 9.23
C GLY A 140 -4.54 -10.02 9.37
N GLY A 141 -5.36 -10.20 10.41
CA GLY A 141 -6.27 -11.34 10.52
C GLY A 141 -7.32 -11.36 9.39
N ARG A 142 -7.81 -10.17 9.00
CA ARG A 142 -8.59 -9.92 7.78
C ARG A 142 -8.64 -8.43 7.48
N ILE A 143 -8.86 -8.07 6.22
CA ILE A 143 -9.05 -6.70 5.77
C ILE A 143 -10.36 -6.57 4.98
N ALA A 144 -11.10 -5.49 5.23
CA ALA A 144 -12.26 -5.11 4.43
C ALA A 144 -12.10 -3.68 3.92
N LEU A 145 -12.39 -3.46 2.63
CA LEU A 145 -12.22 -2.19 1.94
C LEU A 145 -13.56 -1.74 1.35
N SER A 146 -13.92 -0.48 1.56
CA SER A 146 -15.08 0.13 0.93
C SER A 146 -14.73 0.64 -0.46
N THR A 147 -15.51 0.24 -1.47
CA THR A 147 -15.37 0.74 -2.84
C THR A 147 -15.95 2.15 -3.02
N MET A 148 -16.48 2.76 -1.96
CA MET A 148 -16.98 4.14 -2.01
C MET A 148 -15.86 5.18 -1.95
N VAL A 149 -14.63 4.77 -1.57
CA VAL A 149 -13.48 5.68 -1.50
C VAL A 149 -12.88 5.87 -2.88
N ARG A 150 -12.67 7.14 -3.26
CA ARG A 150 -12.13 7.53 -4.55
C ARG A 150 -10.70 7.04 -4.77
N ASP A 151 -9.79 7.31 -3.82
CA ASP A 151 -8.44 6.76 -3.85
C ASP A 151 -8.41 5.40 -3.14
N PHE A 152 -8.89 4.38 -3.84
CA PHE A 152 -8.98 3.02 -3.31
C PHE A 152 -7.59 2.40 -3.03
N ALA A 153 -6.56 2.81 -3.78
CA ALA A 153 -5.20 2.34 -3.55
C ALA A 153 -4.65 2.90 -2.22
N LEU A 154 -4.92 4.18 -1.92
CA LEU A 154 -4.54 4.80 -0.65
C LEU A 154 -5.28 4.16 0.52
N LEU A 155 -6.59 3.92 0.37
CA LEU A 155 -7.36 3.15 1.35
C LEU A 155 -6.71 1.77 1.59
N SER A 156 -6.36 1.05 0.53
CA SER A 156 -5.73 -0.25 0.68
C SER A 156 -4.37 -0.16 1.37
N ALA A 157 -3.54 0.84 1.06
CA ALA A 157 -2.27 1.05 1.74
C ALA A 157 -2.48 1.33 3.22
N HIS A 158 -3.43 2.21 3.57
CA HIS A 158 -3.78 2.52 4.95
C HIS A 158 -4.17 1.25 5.73
N GLU A 159 -5.07 0.44 5.18
CA GLU A 159 -5.51 -0.77 5.86
C GLU A 159 -4.39 -1.82 5.96
N PHE A 160 -3.49 -1.94 4.99
CA PHE A 160 -2.30 -2.80 5.15
C PHE A 160 -1.33 -2.27 6.21
N GLY A 161 -1.20 -0.94 6.35
CA GLY A 161 -0.33 -0.32 7.35
C GLY A 161 -0.72 -0.70 8.78
N HIS A 162 -2.00 -0.97 9.04
CA HIS A 162 -2.49 -1.51 10.31
C HIS A 162 -1.97 -2.92 10.67
N ASN A 163 -1.20 -3.59 9.81
CA ASN A 163 -0.41 -4.75 10.24
C ASN A 163 0.69 -4.38 11.25
N TRP A 164 1.12 -3.11 11.28
CA TRP A 164 2.25 -2.67 12.11
C TRP A 164 1.99 -1.37 12.87
N TYR A 165 1.06 -0.53 12.40
CA TYR A 165 0.89 0.84 12.89
C TYR A 165 -0.54 1.12 13.30
N ASP A 166 -0.70 1.84 14.40
CA ASP A 166 -1.94 2.55 14.70
C ASP A 166 -2.07 3.80 13.81
N HIS A 167 -3.21 4.48 13.91
CA HIS A 167 -3.37 5.80 13.29
C HIS A 167 -2.31 6.78 13.78
N SER A 168 -1.72 7.53 12.86
CA SER A 168 -0.63 8.47 13.16
C SER A 168 -1.13 9.80 13.73
N ALA A 169 -2.22 10.33 13.17
CA ALA A 169 -2.90 11.56 13.58
C ALA A 169 -4.28 11.69 12.93
N VAL A 170 -5.06 12.65 13.41
CA VAL A 170 -6.30 13.07 12.76
C VAL A 170 -5.98 13.89 11.50
N GLY A 171 -6.66 13.60 10.40
CA GLY A 171 -6.59 14.37 9.15
C GLY A 171 -6.66 13.50 7.91
N CYS A 172 -6.50 14.12 6.74
CA CYS A 172 -6.52 13.41 5.46
C CYS A 172 -5.29 12.54 5.28
N ALA A 173 -5.52 11.28 4.91
CA ALA A 173 -4.50 10.39 4.43
C ALA A 173 -3.91 10.90 3.11
N SER A 174 -2.61 10.64 2.88
CA SER A 174 -1.98 10.93 1.59
C SER A 174 -0.72 10.10 1.40
N TRP A 175 -0.27 9.98 0.14
CA TRP A 175 0.94 9.24 -0.22
C TRP A 175 2.27 9.93 0.16
N ASN A 176 2.23 11.11 0.77
CA ASN A 176 3.43 11.92 1.06
C ASN A 176 4.44 11.21 1.98
N SER A 177 3.95 10.39 2.91
CA SER A 177 4.78 9.66 3.86
C SER A 177 3.99 8.50 4.50
N ALA A 178 4.69 7.55 5.13
CA ALA A 178 4.03 6.47 5.88
C ALA A 178 3.17 7.04 7.02
N TYR A 179 3.65 8.12 7.66
CA TYR A 179 2.91 8.87 8.64
C TYR A 179 1.60 9.42 8.05
N ASP A 180 1.63 10.01 6.85
CA ASP A 180 0.44 10.56 6.22
C ASP A 180 -0.51 9.48 5.71
N VAL A 181 -0.02 8.33 5.22
CA VAL A 181 -0.88 7.20 4.83
C VAL A 181 -1.72 6.74 6.02
N MET A 182 -1.16 6.74 7.24
CA MET A 182 -1.82 6.28 8.46
C MET A 182 -2.71 7.34 9.15
N LYS A 183 -3.00 8.48 8.52
CA LYS A 183 -3.96 9.45 9.09
C LYS A 183 -5.41 8.96 8.96
N THR A 184 -6.26 9.36 9.90
CA THR A 184 -7.57 8.73 10.13
C THR A 184 -8.64 8.92 9.04
N GLN A 185 -8.49 9.85 8.10
CA GLN A 185 -9.56 10.20 7.16
C GLN A 185 -9.17 9.96 5.71
N MET A 186 -10.03 9.28 4.96
CA MET A 186 -9.95 9.22 3.51
C MET A 186 -10.63 10.44 2.90
N CYS A 187 -9.85 11.23 2.16
CA CYS A 187 -10.24 12.41 1.39
C CYS A 187 -9.97 12.12 -0.11
#